data_AF-A0A537LZ55-F1
#
_entry.id   AF-A0A537LZ55-F1
#
_cell.length_a   1.000
_cell.length_b   1.000
_cell.length_c   1.000
_cell.angle_alpha   90.00
_cell.angle_beta   90.00
_cell.angle_gamma   90.00
#
_symmetry.space_group_name_H-M   'P 1'
#
loop_
_entity.id
_entity.type
_entity.pdbx_description
1 polymer ?
#
loop_
_entity_poly.entity_id
_entity_poly.type
_entity_poly.pdbx_seq_one_letter_code
_entity_poly.pdbx_strand_id
1 'polypeptide(L)'
;MWERAHLEQMMFALAREHAEAAARCARATPPDREGEQTHSLVSLLMSFLALEAFINMVGGDRLGSRYRHYDRMSPEGKWQEVTRLVSKTGRTFAEDGKDLRALSTLRIWRNLLTHYKGEYEEVQQAGRGGETTVEALLTAENAARAVEIARTLYRAFYEMDRRSPPRQFIWLDDRPHRPAGASTAASAAAV
;
A
#
# COMPACT_ATOMS: atom_id res chain seq x y z
N MET A 1 -10.86 11.49 -26.81
CA MET A 1 -9.83 10.66 -26.16
C MET A 1 -10.17 10.64 -24.68
N TRP A 2 -10.26 9.48 -24.04
CA TRP A 2 -10.59 9.38 -22.61
C TRP A 2 -9.37 8.84 -21.89
N GLU A 3 -8.95 9.53 -20.84
CA GLU A 3 -7.83 9.14 -19.98
C GLU A 3 -8.37 8.91 -18.56
N ARG A 4 -7.83 7.92 -17.86
CA ARG A 4 -8.21 7.62 -16.48
C ARG A 4 -7.17 8.16 -15.52
N ALA A 5 -7.62 8.75 -14.42
CA ALA A 5 -6.76 9.02 -13.28
C ALA A 5 -6.31 7.70 -12.62
N HIS A 6 -5.00 7.45 -12.58
CA HIS A 6 -4.38 6.30 -11.91
C HIS A 6 -4.23 6.57 -10.40
N LEU A 7 -5.37 6.70 -9.72
CA LEU A 7 -5.42 7.08 -8.30
C LEU A 7 -4.73 6.06 -7.39
N GLU A 8 -4.86 4.77 -7.71
CA GLU A 8 -4.19 3.66 -7.03
C GLU A 8 -2.67 3.80 -7.04
N GLN A 9 -2.13 4.30 -8.15
CA GLN A 9 -0.71 4.52 -8.34
C GLN A 9 -0.23 5.71 -7.52
N MET A 10 -0.95 6.83 -7.62
CA MET A 10 -0.64 8.05 -6.89
C MET A 10 -0.66 7.80 -5.38
N MET A 11 -1.68 7.11 -4.87
CA MET A 11 -1.78 6.76 -3.45
C MET A 11 -0.64 5.86 -3.02
N PHE A 12 -0.27 4.84 -3.79
CA PHE A 12 0.84 3.97 -3.41
C PHE A 12 2.19 4.71 -3.43
N ALA A 13 2.40 5.62 -4.39
CA ALA A 13 3.61 6.46 -4.44
C ALA A 13 3.72 7.36 -3.19
N LEU A 14 2.62 8.03 -2.81
CA LEU A 14 2.54 8.80 -1.58
C LEU A 14 2.79 7.93 -0.34
N ALA A 15 2.22 6.73 -0.30
CA ALA A 15 2.42 5.80 0.81
C ALA A 15 3.91 5.48 1.03
N ARG A 16 4.64 5.24 -0.06
CA ARG A 16 6.09 4.98 -0.04
C ARG A 16 6.90 6.18 0.40
N GLU A 17 6.65 7.34 -0.20
CA GLU A 17 7.36 8.59 0.12
C GLU A 17 7.22 8.92 1.61
N HIS A 18 6.00 8.77 2.14
CA HIS A 18 5.72 9.00 3.55
C HIS A 18 6.31 7.92 4.45
N ALA A 19 6.39 6.64 4.04
CA ALA A 19 7.11 5.63 4.83
C ALA A 19 8.61 5.96 4.93
N GLU A 20 9.22 6.41 3.84
CA GLU A 20 10.63 6.83 3.83
C GLU A 20 10.84 8.10 4.69
N ALA A 21 9.90 9.05 4.65
CA ALA A 21 9.93 10.24 5.48
C ALA A 21 9.78 9.92 6.98
N ALA A 22 8.84 9.05 7.36
CA ALA A 22 8.69 8.58 8.73
C ALA A 22 9.99 7.95 9.25
N ALA A 23 10.65 7.14 8.43
CA ALA A 23 11.93 6.54 8.76
C ALA A 23 13.07 7.57 8.90
N ARG A 24 13.03 8.71 8.18
CA ARG A 24 13.98 9.81 8.37
C ARG A 24 13.73 10.54 9.70
N CYS A 25 12.48 10.84 10.03
CA CYS A 25 12.09 11.46 11.29
C CYS A 25 12.50 10.61 12.51
N ALA A 26 12.25 9.30 12.45
CA ALA A 26 12.62 8.35 13.50
C ALA A 26 14.14 8.27 13.75
N ARG A 27 14.96 8.51 12.71
CA ARG A 27 16.43 8.50 12.79
C ARG A 27 17.06 9.87 13.05
N ALA A 28 16.26 10.94 13.12
CA ALA A 28 16.76 12.29 13.40
C ALA A 28 17.38 12.37 14.80
N THR A 29 18.19 13.41 15.05
CA THR A 29 18.82 13.64 16.36
C THR A 29 18.59 15.08 16.81
N PRO A 30 17.68 15.33 17.80
CA PRO A 30 16.82 14.34 18.45
C PRO A 30 15.75 13.77 17.49
N PRO A 31 15.16 12.59 17.77
CA PRO A 31 14.10 12.02 16.95
C PRO A 31 12.88 12.94 16.86
N ASP A 32 12.37 13.12 15.65
CA ASP A 32 11.16 13.91 15.39
C ASP A 32 9.92 13.01 15.46
N ARG A 33 9.34 12.90 16.66
CA ARG A 33 8.18 12.04 16.91
C ARG A 33 6.90 12.51 16.22
N GLU A 34 6.67 13.81 16.19
CA GLU A 34 5.48 14.39 15.53
C GLU A 34 5.55 14.17 14.01
N GLY A 35 6.73 14.39 13.42
CA GLY A 35 6.99 14.07 12.02
C GLY A 35 6.86 12.58 11.72
N GLU A 36 7.42 11.70 12.56
CA GLU A 36 7.27 10.24 12.44
C GLU A 36 5.79 9.85 12.40
N GLN A 37 4.99 10.32 13.36
CA GLN A 37 3.58 10.00 13.46
C GLN A 37 2.78 10.52 12.26
N THR A 38 3.02 11.77 11.86
CA THR A 38 2.36 12.40 10.71
C THR A 38 2.61 11.62 9.42
N HIS A 39 3.88 11.29 9.15
CA HIS A 39 4.23 10.55 7.96
C HIS A 39 3.74 9.09 8.02
N SER A 40 3.77 8.46 9.19
CA SER A 40 3.24 7.10 9.38
C SER A 40 1.74 7.03 9.13
N LEU A 41 0.97 8.01 9.63
CA LEU A 41 -0.47 8.13 9.41
C LEU A 41 -0.80 8.18 7.92
N VAL A 42 -0.14 9.08 7.19
CA VAL A 42 -0.36 9.21 5.74
C VAL A 42 0.01 7.91 5.03
N SER A 43 1.14 7.29 5.38
CA SER A 43 1.60 6.05 4.75
C SER A 43 0.62 4.88 4.94
N LEU A 44 0.12 4.70 6.17
CA LEU A 44 -0.86 3.67 6.53
C LEU A 44 -2.16 3.83 5.75
N LEU A 45 -2.73 5.04 5.75
CA LEU A 45 -3.98 5.34 5.05
C LEU A 45 -3.83 5.18 3.54
N MET A 46 -2.76 5.74 2.97
CA MET A 46 -2.53 5.69 1.52
C MET A 46 -2.24 4.27 1.03
N SER A 47 -1.57 3.43 1.84
CA SER A 47 -1.37 2.01 1.50
C SER A 47 -2.69 1.25 1.36
N PHE A 48 -3.60 1.43 2.32
CA PHE A 48 -4.92 0.80 2.28
C PHE A 48 -5.78 1.34 1.12
N LEU A 49 -5.84 2.66 0.96
CA LEU A 49 -6.63 3.31 -0.09
C LEU A 49 -6.14 2.93 -1.49
N ALA A 50 -4.82 2.78 -1.69
CA ALA A 50 -4.27 2.32 -2.94
C ALA A 50 -4.78 0.92 -3.33
N LEU A 51 -4.79 -0.02 -2.36
CA LEU A 51 -5.28 -1.38 -2.59
C LEU A 51 -6.78 -1.42 -2.91
N GLU A 52 -7.57 -0.61 -2.22
CA GLU A 52 -9.00 -0.50 -2.48
C GLU A 52 -9.28 0.12 -3.85
N ALA A 53 -8.59 1.22 -4.20
CA ALA A 53 -8.69 1.85 -5.51
C ALA A 53 -8.29 0.88 -6.63
N PHE A 54 -7.21 0.11 -6.44
CA PHE A 54 -6.75 -0.87 -7.42
C PHE A 54 -7.79 -1.95 -7.71
N ILE A 55 -8.29 -2.63 -6.68
CA ILE A 55 -9.23 -3.74 -6.89
C ILE A 55 -10.56 -3.24 -7.48
N ASN A 56 -10.98 -2.03 -7.08
CA ASN A 56 -12.13 -1.36 -7.68
C ASN A 56 -11.91 -1.03 -9.16
N MET A 57 -10.74 -0.50 -9.51
CA MET A 57 -10.37 -0.23 -10.90
C MET A 57 -10.36 -1.52 -11.73
N VAL A 58 -9.69 -2.57 -11.25
CA VAL A 58 -9.63 -3.87 -11.92
C VAL A 58 -11.02 -4.47 -12.13
N GLY A 59 -11.86 -4.43 -11.09
CA GLY A 59 -13.23 -4.92 -11.15
C GLY A 59 -14.08 -4.13 -12.14
N GLY A 60 -14.04 -2.80 -12.08
CA GLY A 60 -14.75 -1.92 -13.00
C GLY A 60 -14.35 -2.17 -14.46
N ASP A 61 -13.06 -2.33 -14.73
CA ASP A 61 -12.53 -2.56 -16.08
C ASP A 61 -12.93 -3.89 -16.68
N ARG A 62 -12.85 -4.93 -15.88
CA ARG A 62 -12.87 -6.31 -16.40
C ARG A 62 -14.22 -6.96 -16.22
N LEU A 63 -15.02 -6.51 -15.26
CA LEU A 63 -16.37 -7.01 -15.00
C LEU A 63 -17.45 -6.02 -15.48
N GLY A 64 -17.10 -4.77 -15.76
CA GLY A 64 -18.03 -3.76 -16.26
C GLY A 64 -19.22 -3.55 -15.31
N SER A 65 -20.44 -3.57 -15.84
CA SER A 65 -21.66 -3.39 -15.06
C SER A 65 -21.87 -4.45 -13.96
N ARG A 66 -21.30 -5.66 -14.12
CA ARG A 66 -21.36 -6.72 -13.10
C ARG A 66 -20.59 -6.35 -11.84
N TYR A 67 -19.67 -5.40 -11.92
CA TYR A 67 -18.86 -5.00 -10.77
C TYR A 67 -19.70 -4.45 -9.60
N ARG A 68 -20.83 -3.78 -9.91
CA ARG A 68 -21.71 -3.16 -8.90
C ARG A 68 -22.22 -4.13 -7.84
N HIS A 69 -22.28 -5.43 -8.15
CA HIS A 69 -22.67 -6.46 -7.17
C HIS A 69 -21.63 -6.59 -6.03
N TYR A 70 -20.36 -6.33 -6.32
CA TYR A 70 -19.24 -6.50 -5.39
C TYR A 70 -18.92 -5.23 -4.60
N ASP A 71 -19.52 -4.08 -4.93
CA ASP A 71 -19.23 -2.80 -4.25
C ASP A 71 -19.45 -2.85 -2.74
N ARG A 72 -20.42 -3.67 -2.29
CA ARG A 72 -20.79 -3.84 -0.88
C ARG A 72 -19.97 -4.90 -0.14
N MET A 73 -19.08 -5.62 -0.82
CA MET A 73 -18.22 -6.59 -0.17
C MET A 73 -17.15 -5.92 0.69
N SER A 74 -16.69 -6.64 1.71
CA SER A 74 -15.48 -6.25 2.44
C SER A 74 -14.29 -6.15 1.47
N PRO A 75 -13.27 -5.34 1.78
CA PRO A 75 -12.04 -5.30 0.99
C PRO A 75 -11.47 -6.70 0.72
N GLU A 76 -11.41 -7.57 1.73
CA GLU A 76 -10.92 -8.94 1.60
C GLU A 76 -11.79 -9.76 0.64
N GLY A 77 -13.12 -9.64 0.75
CA GLY A 77 -14.05 -10.30 -0.16
C GLY A 77 -13.91 -9.81 -1.60
N LYS A 78 -13.68 -8.51 -1.81
CA LYS A 78 -13.37 -7.97 -3.15
C LYS A 78 -12.08 -8.55 -3.69
N TRP A 79 -11.02 -8.57 -2.88
CA TRP A 79 -9.72 -9.11 -3.29
C TRP A 79 -9.81 -10.59 -3.63
N GLN A 80 -10.62 -11.38 -2.93
CA GLN A 80 -10.87 -12.78 -3.26
C GLN A 80 -11.74 -12.94 -4.52
N GLU A 81 -12.93 -12.37 -4.56
CA GLU A 81 -13.89 -12.64 -5.62
C GLU A 81 -13.53 -11.97 -6.94
N VAL A 82 -13.10 -10.71 -6.92
CA VAL A 82 -12.71 -10.00 -8.13
C VAL A 82 -11.51 -10.70 -8.76
N THR A 83 -10.47 -11.02 -7.98
CA THR A 83 -9.28 -11.73 -8.49
C THR A 83 -9.66 -13.07 -9.10
N ARG A 84 -10.52 -13.86 -8.45
CA ARG A 84 -11.00 -15.14 -8.97
C ARG A 84 -11.65 -15.00 -10.36
N LEU A 85 -12.45 -13.95 -10.53
CA LEU A 85 -13.22 -13.71 -11.75
C LEU A 85 -12.38 -13.10 -12.88
N VAL A 86 -11.39 -12.26 -12.55
CA VAL A 86 -10.65 -11.49 -13.55
C VAL A 86 -9.29 -12.08 -13.91
N SER A 87 -8.75 -12.98 -13.08
CA SER A 87 -7.43 -13.57 -13.30
C SER A 87 -7.48 -14.60 -14.42
N LYS A 88 -6.43 -14.66 -15.24
CA LYS A 88 -6.35 -15.67 -16.32
C LYS A 88 -6.22 -17.10 -15.80
N THR A 89 -5.76 -17.29 -14.56
CA THR A 89 -5.58 -18.62 -13.98
C THR A 89 -6.83 -19.15 -13.30
N GLY A 90 -7.84 -18.29 -13.05
CA GLY A 90 -8.98 -18.60 -12.19
C GLY A 90 -8.60 -18.80 -10.71
N ARG A 91 -7.32 -18.62 -10.35
CA ARG A 91 -6.84 -18.68 -8.97
C ARG A 91 -7.20 -17.38 -8.26
N THR A 92 -7.26 -17.48 -6.94
CA THR A 92 -7.47 -16.35 -6.06
C THR A 92 -6.73 -16.52 -4.74
N PHE A 93 -6.79 -15.47 -3.91
CA PHE A 93 -6.31 -15.46 -2.54
C PHE A 93 -7.11 -16.45 -1.69
N ALA A 94 -6.40 -17.22 -0.86
CA ALA A 94 -7.04 -18.10 0.12
C ALA A 94 -7.73 -17.25 1.21
N GLU A 95 -8.94 -17.65 1.60
CA GLU A 95 -9.76 -16.97 2.62
C GLU A 95 -8.99 -16.79 3.93
N ASP A 96 -8.38 -17.88 4.42
CA ASP A 96 -7.47 -17.88 5.57
C ASP A 96 -5.99 -17.76 5.14
N GLY A 97 -5.73 -17.06 4.03
CA GLY A 97 -4.40 -16.81 3.51
C GLY A 97 -3.65 -15.73 4.29
N LYS A 98 -2.32 -15.80 4.30
CA LYS A 98 -1.47 -14.76 4.91
C LYS A 98 -1.72 -13.37 4.30
N ASP A 99 -2.03 -13.31 3.01
CA ASP A 99 -2.19 -12.05 2.28
C ASP A 99 -3.52 -11.36 2.64
N LEU A 100 -4.63 -12.10 2.72
CA LEU A 100 -5.91 -11.54 3.17
C LEU A 100 -5.90 -11.19 4.66
N ARG A 101 -5.19 -11.97 5.50
CA ARG A 101 -4.94 -11.57 6.89
C ARG A 101 -4.18 -10.25 6.99
N ALA A 102 -3.16 -10.05 6.15
CA ALA A 102 -2.40 -8.80 6.10
C ALA A 102 -3.27 -7.62 5.64
N LEU A 103 -4.12 -7.82 4.63
CA LEU A 103 -5.11 -6.83 4.22
C LEU A 103 -6.09 -6.50 5.37
N SER A 104 -6.55 -7.51 6.10
CA SER A 104 -7.40 -7.31 7.28
C SER A 104 -6.69 -6.52 8.38
N THR A 105 -5.38 -6.74 8.59
CA THR A 105 -4.59 -5.90 9.50
C THR A 105 -4.59 -4.44 9.05
N LEU A 106 -4.35 -4.16 7.76
CA LEU A 106 -4.43 -2.79 7.23
C LEU A 106 -5.83 -2.18 7.40
N ARG A 107 -6.89 -2.95 7.18
CA ARG A 107 -8.26 -2.49 7.39
C ARG A 107 -8.52 -2.13 8.85
N ILE A 108 -8.04 -2.95 9.79
CA ILE A 108 -8.16 -2.68 11.23
C ILE A 108 -7.43 -1.39 11.59
N TRP A 109 -6.17 -1.23 11.14
CA TRP A 109 -5.40 -0.01 11.37
C TRP A 109 -6.07 1.22 10.78
N ARG A 110 -6.53 1.15 9.52
CA ARG A 110 -7.27 2.24 8.89
C ARG A 110 -8.52 2.59 9.70
N ASN A 111 -9.31 1.60 10.10
CA ASN A 111 -10.54 1.82 10.86
C ASN A 111 -10.26 2.50 12.21
N LEU A 112 -9.21 2.06 12.92
CA LEU A 112 -8.77 2.71 14.15
C LEU A 112 -8.48 4.20 13.90
N LEU A 113 -7.73 4.52 12.86
CA LEU A 113 -7.30 5.89 12.54
C LEU A 113 -8.45 6.77 12.01
N THR A 114 -9.35 6.24 11.18
CA THR A 114 -10.42 7.02 10.55
C THR A 114 -11.69 7.12 11.38
N HIS A 115 -11.89 6.21 12.35
CA HIS A 115 -13.05 6.18 13.23
C HIS A 115 -12.67 6.40 14.70
N TYR A 116 -11.49 6.96 14.95
CA TYR A 116 -11.01 7.27 16.29
C TYR A 116 -11.98 8.20 17.02
N LYS A 117 -12.35 7.84 18.26
CA LYS A 117 -13.31 8.58 19.08
C LYS A 117 -12.68 9.42 20.20
N GLY A 118 -11.37 9.34 20.41
CA GLY A 118 -10.71 10.08 21.49
C GLY A 118 -11.05 9.56 22.88
N GLU A 119 -11.07 8.25 23.08
CA GLU A 119 -11.34 7.64 24.39
C GLU A 119 -10.06 7.66 25.26
N TYR A 120 -10.21 7.87 26.57
CA TYR A 120 -9.10 7.73 27.50
C TYR A 120 -8.68 6.26 27.58
N GLU A 121 -7.38 5.99 27.54
CA GLU A 121 -6.84 4.63 27.66
C GLU A 121 -5.77 4.55 28.75
N GLU A 122 -5.61 3.35 29.32
CA GLU A 122 -4.55 3.07 30.26
C GLU A 122 -3.20 3.03 29.55
N VAL A 123 -2.28 3.92 29.92
CA VAL A 123 -0.91 3.96 29.42
C VAL A 123 0.07 3.66 30.54
N GLN A 124 1.25 3.12 30.20
CA GLN A 124 2.28 2.78 31.20
C GLN A 124 2.73 3.98 32.05
N GLN A 125 2.66 5.20 31.48
CA GLN A 125 2.99 6.43 32.19
C GLN A 125 2.15 7.61 31.67
N ALA A 126 1.49 8.36 32.54
CA ALA A 126 0.75 9.55 32.11
C ALA A 126 1.71 10.69 31.66
N GLY A 127 1.36 11.44 30.60
CA GLY A 127 2.16 12.54 30.06
C GLY A 127 3.05 12.13 28.87
N ARG A 128 4.17 12.85 28.63
CA ARG A 128 5.07 12.68 27.47
C ARG A 128 5.90 11.37 27.46
N GLY A 129 5.43 10.31 28.11
CA GLY A 129 6.11 9.01 28.22
C GLY A 129 5.21 7.79 28.17
N GLY A 130 3.89 7.98 28.14
CA GLY A 130 2.94 6.90 27.89
C GLY A 130 2.69 6.76 26.40
N GLU A 131 2.77 5.54 25.90
CA GLU A 131 2.44 5.24 24.51
C GLU A 131 0.97 4.81 24.43
N THR A 132 0.18 5.63 23.76
CA THR A 132 -1.19 5.34 23.35
C THR A 132 -1.24 4.24 22.29
N THR A 133 -2.39 3.60 22.10
CA THR A 133 -2.57 2.61 21.02
C THR A 133 -2.31 3.24 19.65
N VAL A 134 -2.65 4.53 19.49
CA VAL A 134 -2.39 5.29 18.26
C VAL A 134 -0.90 5.56 18.09
N GLU A 135 -0.20 5.98 19.13
CA GLU A 135 1.25 6.22 19.07
C GLU A 135 2.04 4.95 18.76
N ALA A 136 1.67 3.82 19.38
CA ALA A 136 2.27 2.50 19.09
C ALA A 136 2.01 2.05 17.63
N LEU A 137 0.90 2.47 17.03
CA LEU A 137 0.59 2.20 15.64
C LEU A 137 1.37 3.13 14.69
N LEU A 138 1.46 4.42 15.00
CA LEU A 138 2.02 5.46 14.12
C LEU A 138 3.54 5.53 14.17
N THR A 139 4.19 4.41 13.84
CA THR A 139 5.64 4.24 13.82
C THR A 139 6.17 4.05 12.40
N ALA A 140 7.44 4.40 12.18
CA ALA A 140 8.12 4.16 10.90
C ALA A 140 8.13 2.68 10.49
N GLU A 141 8.16 1.75 11.45
CA GLU A 141 8.08 0.31 11.22
C GLU A 141 6.71 -0.10 10.64
N ASN A 142 5.62 0.36 11.26
CA ASN A 142 4.27 0.06 10.77
C ASN A 142 3.98 0.74 9.43
N ALA A 143 4.53 1.93 9.19
CA ALA A 143 4.48 2.59 7.88
C ALA A 143 5.16 1.74 6.78
N ALA A 144 6.38 1.26 7.04
CA ALA A 144 7.08 0.37 6.12
C ALA A 144 6.34 -0.95 5.89
N ARG A 145 5.79 -1.54 6.97
CA ARG A 145 4.97 -2.75 6.90
C ARG A 145 3.73 -2.54 6.05
N ALA A 146 3.06 -1.39 6.16
CA ALA A 146 1.86 -1.10 5.38
C ALA A 146 2.14 -1.05 3.87
N VAL A 147 3.22 -0.39 3.50
CA VAL A 147 3.71 -0.34 2.11
C VAL A 147 4.03 -1.75 1.59
N GLU A 148 4.69 -2.58 2.40
CA GLU A 148 5.06 -3.93 1.99
C GLU A 148 3.84 -4.85 1.80
N ILE A 149 2.84 -4.75 2.68
CA ILE A 149 1.58 -5.49 2.52
C ILE A 149 0.94 -5.12 1.18
N ALA A 150 0.87 -3.83 0.86
CA ALA A 150 0.30 -3.38 -0.40
C ALA A 150 1.11 -3.87 -1.61
N ARG A 151 2.45 -3.77 -1.56
CA ARG A 151 3.35 -4.31 -2.60
C ARG A 151 3.13 -5.80 -2.84
N THR A 152 3.07 -6.59 -1.77
CA THR A 152 2.88 -8.05 -1.83
C THR A 152 1.54 -8.40 -2.48
N LEU A 153 0.46 -7.72 -2.10
CA LEU A 153 -0.87 -7.95 -2.69
C LEU A 153 -0.91 -7.64 -4.19
N TYR A 154 -0.31 -6.52 -4.63
CA TYR A 154 -0.17 -6.21 -6.05
C TYR A 154 0.60 -7.29 -6.80
N ARG A 155 1.74 -7.74 -6.27
CA ARG A 155 2.56 -8.81 -6.89
C ARG A 155 1.77 -10.10 -7.02
N ALA A 156 1.15 -10.56 -5.94
CA ALA A 156 0.34 -11.77 -5.91
C ALA A 156 -0.82 -11.70 -6.92
N PHE A 157 -1.49 -10.56 -7.04
CA PHE A 157 -2.51 -10.36 -8.06
C PHE A 157 -1.96 -10.56 -9.48
N TYR A 158 -0.84 -9.92 -9.83
CA TYR A 158 -0.26 -10.02 -11.16
C TYR A 158 0.30 -11.41 -11.49
N GLU A 159 0.82 -12.12 -10.49
CA GLU A 159 1.19 -13.54 -10.62
C GLU A 159 -0.02 -14.41 -10.99
N MET A 160 -1.18 -14.17 -10.35
CA MET A 160 -2.43 -14.88 -10.65
C MET A 160 -3.02 -14.45 -12.00
N ASP A 161 -2.91 -13.18 -12.36
CA ASP A 161 -3.46 -12.62 -13.59
C ASP A 161 -2.66 -12.99 -14.85
N ARG A 162 -1.36 -13.32 -14.69
CA ARG A 162 -0.41 -13.59 -15.80
C ARG A 162 -0.35 -12.46 -16.85
N ARG A 163 -0.72 -11.25 -16.48
CA ARG A 163 -0.47 -10.04 -17.26
C ARG A 163 0.72 -9.33 -16.64
N SER A 164 1.54 -8.70 -17.46
CA SER A 164 2.58 -7.82 -16.94
C SER A 164 1.92 -6.68 -16.16
N PRO A 165 2.46 -6.30 -14.99
CA PRO A 165 2.11 -5.04 -14.38
C PRO A 165 2.31 -3.92 -15.41
N PRO A 166 1.37 -2.96 -15.54
CA PRO A 166 1.61 -1.72 -16.27
C PRO A 166 3.01 -1.16 -16.00
N ARG A 167 3.69 -0.68 -17.04
CA ARG A 167 5.05 -0.11 -16.94
C ARG A 167 5.16 1.04 -15.93
N GLN A 168 4.03 1.65 -15.61
CA GLN A 168 3.89 2.73 -14.63
C GLN A 168 4.05 2.21 -13.19
N PHE A 169 3.81 0.91 -12.92
CA PHE A 169 4.11 0.25 -11.65
C PHE A 169 5.60 -0.10 -11.50
N ILE A 170 6.46 0.89 -11.72
CA ILE A 170 7.93 0.86 -11.58
C ILE A 170 8.36 0.30 -10.21
N TRP A 171 7.52 0.47 -9.19
CA TRP A 171 7.77 0.01 -7.82
C TRP A 171 7.40 -1.45 -7.52
N LEU A 172 6.80 -2.15 -8.48
CA LEU A 172 6.57 -3.60 -8.34
C LEU A 172 7.80 -4.41 -8.76
N ASP A 173 8.72 -3.82 -9.53
CA ASP A 173 9.98 -4.45 -9.92
C ASP A 173 11.06 -4.13 -8.86
N ASP A 174 11.67 -5.16 -8.27
CA ASP A 174 12.85 -5.01 -7.39
C ASP A 174 14.13 -4.70 -8.19
N ARG A 175 14.06 -4.73 -9.53
CA ARG A 175 15.19 -4.40 -10.38
C ARG A 175 15.45 -2.89 -10.36
N PRO A 176 16.71 -2.45 -10.18
CA PRO A 176 17.04 -1.04 -10.26
C PRO A 176 16.62 -0.50 -11.62
N HIS A 177 15.65 0.41 -11.62
CA HIS A 177 15.24 1.12 -12.81
C HIS A 177 16.41 1.97 -13.28
N ARG A 178 17.12 1.48 -14.30
CA ARG A 178 18.13 2.27 -15.00
C ARG A 178 17.40 3.48 -15.57
N PRO A 179 17.73 4.73 -15.17
CA PRO A 179 17.09 5.90 -15.75
C PRO A 179 17.30 5.86 -17.26
N ALA A 180 16.22 6.07 -18.01
CA ALA A 180 16.27 6.21 -19.46
C ALA A 180 17.11 7.44 -19.79
N GLY A 181 18.40 7.25 -20.06
CA GLY A 181 19.32 8.35 -20.30
C GLY A 181 20.80 8.07 -20.03
N ALA A 182 21.17 6.96 -19.39
CA ALA A 182 22.58 6.55 -19.33
C ALA A 182 23.02 5.92 -20.67
N SER A 183 23.09 6.76 -21.70
CA SER A 183 23.83 6.48 -22.93
C SER A 183 25.27 6.13 -22.55
N THR A 184 25.71 4.95 -22.98
CA THR A 184 27.10 4.51 -22.92
C THR A 184 27.97 5.39 -23.82
N ALA A 185 28.40 6.54 -23.31
CA ALA A 185 29.53 7.27 -23.84
C ALA A 185 30.80 6.81 -23.10
N ALA A 186 31.27 5.60 -23.40
CA ALA A 186 32.58 5.12 -22.98
C ALA A 186 33.03 3.93 -23.85
N SER A 187 33.34 4.19 -25.11
CA SER A 187 34.24 3.34 -25.90
C SER A 187 34.69 4.11 -27.14
N ALA A 188 35.68 4.98 -26.95
CA ALA A 188 36.58 5.46 -28.00
C ALA A 188 37.74 6.25 -27.35
N ALA A 189 38.53 5.56 -26.54
CA ALA A 189 39.89 5.99 -26.18
C ALA A 189 40.65 4.78 -25.60
N ALA A 190 41.16 3.91 -26.48
CA ALA A 190 42.41 3.20 -26.27
C ALA A 190 42.79 2.38 -27.51
N VAL A 191 43.98 2.70 -28.01
CA VAL A 191 44.84 2.04 -29.02
C VAL A 191 44.53 2.32 -30.48
#